data_AF-A0A8H4NR48-F1
#
_entry.id   AF-A0A8H4NR48-F1
#
_cell.length_a   1.000
_cell.length_b   1.000
_cell.length_c   1.000
_cell.angle_alpha   90.00
_cell.angle_beta   90.00
_cell.angle_gamma   90.00
#
_symmetry.space_group_name_H-M   'P 1'
#
loop_
_entity.id
_entity.type
_entity.pdbx_description
1 polymer ?
#
loop_
_entity_poly.entity_id
_entity_poly.type
_entity_poly.pdbx_seq_one_letter_code
_entity_poly.pdbx_strand_id
1 'polypeptide(L)'
;MMLKFLTKPTRKGVADALLILAVIGSVISVILVFIVFIAGTTIIHGDPDRLLWKPLALVSFDGIIPNNDSSHFLVHLNWYASSFGWEHPTAPKGLPKVGITSSGLRYHSNIVNDLHQIATELRLPVDTWNCPKPGPYEDPCGNLFFEAWRSYMASGGLPISSWVVWITIVAALVLGTMDIFREWIIPNRPHWLKCRCIIGKRWCPLPKASKEEIEQFDDYVWDKVRLAYWGLSAAYFGIAAGYTCLNSVSFVRYLGYFEERLPDGISMHGRRRLASEILLWVAFGIKTFGALCMAVRWKLSRRPQGWMDGQNLGRIERPKPNGADGGKYTD
;
A
#
# COMPACT_ATOMS: atom_id res chain seq x y z
N MET A 1 1.18 33.47 0.49
CA MET A 1 0.81 34.86 0.13
C MET A 1 1.04 35.20 -1.36
N MET A 2 1.99 34.56 -2.07
CA MET A 2 2.31 34.84 -3.48
C MET A 2 1.25 34.47 -4.55
N LEU A 3 0.30 33.58 -4.27
CA LEU A 3 -0.65 33.07 -5.28
C LEU A 3 -1.72 34.09 -5.74
N LYS A 4 -1.79 35.28 -5.14
CA LYS A 4 -2.80 36.32 -5.47
C LYS A 4 -2.47 37.14 -6.72
N PHE A 5 -1.25 37.07 -7.26
CA PHE A 5 -0.79 37.94 -8.35
C PHE A 5 -0.78 37.30 -9.75
N LEU A 6 -1.28 36.07 -9.90
CA LEU A 6 -1.31 35.39 -11.20
C LEU A 6 -2.54 35.79 -12.02
N THR A 7 -2.34 36.07 -13.31
CA THR A 7 -3.43 36.34 -14.26
C THR A 7 -4.31 35.10 -14.48
N LYS A 8 -5.59 35.26 -14.82
CA LYS A 8 -6.53 34.12 -15.04
C LYS A 8 -5.99 33.01 -15.99
N PRO A 9 -5.43 33.31 -17.17
CA PRO A 9 -4.93 32.26 -18.08
C PRO A 9 -3.70 31.53 -17.54
N THR A 10 -2.79 32.24 -16.85
CA THR A 10 -1.62 31.60 -16.21
C THR A 10 -2.03 30.74 -15.02
N ARG A 11 -3.05 31.16 -14.25
CA ARG A 11 -3.61 30.38 -13.13
C ARG A 11 -4.19 29.04 -13.59
N LYS A 12 -4.91 29.03 -14.72
CA LYS A 12 -5.47 27.82 -15.32
C LYS A 12 -4.38 26.89 -15.87
N GLY A 13 -3.41 27.43 -16.61
CA GLY A 13 -2.27 26.64 -17.10
C GLY A 13 -1.47 25.96 -15.99
N VAL A 14 -1.20 26.68 -14.88
CA VAL A 14 -0.53 26.12 -13.71
C VAL A 14 -1.39 25.04 -13.03
N ALA A 15 -2.70 25.27 -12.88
CA ALA A 15 -3.62 24.29 -12.31
C ALA A 15 -3.61 22.98 -13.13
N ASP A 16 -3.65 23.08 -14.46
CA ASP A 16 -3.67 21.92 -15.36
C ASP A 16 -2.33 21.19 -15.37
N ALA A 17 -1.20 21.91 -15.35
CA ALA A 17 0.11 21.30 -15.18
C ALA A 17 0.22 20.50 -13.87
N LEU A 18 -0.29 21.04 -12.75
CA LEU A 18 -0.31 20.33 -11.47
C LEU A 18 -1.14 19.04 -11.52
N LEU A 19 -2.25 19.04 -12.26
CA LEU A 19 -3.08 17.86 -12.44
C LEU A 19 -2.37 16.79 -13.27
N ILE A 20 -1.77 17.19 -14.39
CA ILE A 20 -1.02 16.27 -15.26
C ILE A 20 0.13 15.63 -14.49
N LEU A 21 0.91 16.43 -13.74
CA LEU A 21 2.02 15.92 -12.91
C LEU A 21 1.52 14.95 -11.84
N ALA A 22 0.41 15.24 -11.16
CA ALA A 22 -0.17 14.34 -10.17
C ALA A 22 -0.57 13.00 -10.81
N VAL A 23 -1.25 13.02 -11.96
CA VAL A 23 -1.70 11.82 -12.67
C VAL A 23 -0.51 10.96 -13.12
N ILE A 24 0.50 11.56 -13.75
CA ILE A 24 1.72 10.86 -14.15
C ILE A 24 2.40 10.24 -12.92
N GLY A 25 2.52 11.01 -11.84
CA GLY A 25 3.06 10.52 -10.57
C GLY A 25 2.25 9.35 -9.99
N SER A 26 0.92 9.38 -10.10
CA SER A 26 0.06 8.27 -9.67
C SER A 26 0.31 7.01 -10.48
N VAL A 27 0.44 7.12 -11.82
CA VAL A 27 0.77 5.98 -12.68
C VAL A 27 2.11 5.37 -12.25
N ILE A 28 3.14 6.19 -12.07
CA ILE A 28 4.46 5.73 -11.59
C ILE A 28 4.33 5.04 -10.23
N SER A 29 3.63 5.66 -9.27
CA SER A 29 3.46 5.10 -7.93
C SER A 29 2.76 3.74 -7.95
N VAL A 30 1.73 3.58 -8.77
CA VAL A 30 1.03 2.30 -8.96
C VAL A 30 1.99 1.25 -9.54
N ILE A 31 2.79 1.60 -10.57
CA ILE A 31 3.78 0.69 -11.15
C ILE A 31 4.80 0.24 -10.09
N LEU A 32 5.34 1.17 -9.30
CA LEU A 32 6.33 0.85 -8.25
C LEU A 32 5.76 -0.11 -7.20
N VAL A 33 4.55 0.16 -6.71
CA VAL A 33 3.88 -0.73 -5.73
C VAL A 33 3.51 -2.07 -6.38
N PHE A 34 3.13 -2.08 -7.65
CA PHE A 34 2.80 -3.30 -8.38
C PHE A 34 4.02 -4.21 -8.56
N ILE A 35 5.21 -3.63 -8.84
CA ILE A 35 6.48 -4.36 -8.87
C ILE A 35 6.76 -5.03 -7.53
N VAL A 36 6.56 -4.33 -6.41
CA VAL A 36 6.71 -4.91 -5.07
C VAL A 36 5.67 -6.00 -4.80
N PHE A 37 4.44 -5.82 -5.29
CA PHE A 37 3.35 -6.78 -5.10
C PHE A 37 3.61 -8.12 -5.82
N ILE A 38 4.15 -8.08 -7.03
CA ILE A 38 4.51 -9.28 -7.80
C ILE A 38 5.92 -9.80 -7.46
N ALA A 39 6.64 -9.14 -6.55
CA ALA A 39 7.93 -9.62 -6.10
C ALA A 39 7.76 -10.99 -5.43
N GLY A 40 8.55 -11.97 -5.87
CA GLY A 40 8.50 -13.33 -5.33
C GLY A 40 7.42 -14.23 -5.96
N THR A 41 6.82 -13.88 -7.10
CA THR A 41 5.90 -14.77 -7.85
C THR A 41 6.54 -15.43 -9.07
N THR A 42 7.80 -15.12 -9.39
CA THR A 42 8.44 -15.52 -10.64
C THR A 42 9.80 -16.16 -10.40
N ILE A 43 9.95 -17.38 -10.92
CA ILE A 43 11.21 -18.12 -11.00
C ILE A 43 11.74 -18.01 -12.43
N ILE A 44 13.01 -17.62 -12.57
CA ILE A 44 13.73 -17.74 -13.85
C ILE A 44 14.30 -19.14 -13.92
N HIS A 45 13.91 -19.89 -14.95
CA HIS A 45 14.45 -21.21 -15.20
C HIS A 45 15.77 -21.09 -15.98
N GLY A 46 16.83 -21.72 -15.51
CA GLY A 46 18.19 -21.63 -16.06
C GLY A 46 19.18 -22.51 -15.30
N ASP A 47 20.49 -22.33 -15.53
CA ASP A 47 21.52 -23.01 -14.76
C ASP A 47 22.35 -22.01 -13.94
N PRO A 48 22.05 -21.81 -12.64
CA PRO A 48 20.94 -22.37 -11.87
C PRO A 48 19.63 -21.56 -11.97
N ASP A 49 18.50 -22.23 -11.71
CA ASP A 49 17.22 -21.58 -11.47
C ASP A 49 17.32 -20.59 -10.31
N ARG A 50 16.61 -19.46 -10.39
CA ARG A 50 16.70 -18.37 -9.40
C ARG A 50 15.43 -17.53 -9.31
N LEU A 51 15.24 -16.87 -8.17
CA LEU A 51 14.15 -15.91 -7.97
C LEU A 51 14.45 -14.62 -8.75
N LEU A 52 13.57 -14.24 -9.69
CA LEU A 52 13.76 -13.04 -10.54
C LEU A 52 13.95 -11.77 -9.70
N TRP A 53 13.10 -11.60 -8.69
CA TRP A 53 13.03 -10.40 -7.87
C TRP A 53 13.67 -10.60 -6.49
N LYS A 54 14.71 -11.44 -6.37
CA LYS A 54 15.46 -11.65 -5.10
C LYS A 54 15.81 -10.34 -4.35
N PRO A 55 16.28 -9.27 -5.00
CA PRO A 55 16.58 -8.01 -4.30
C PRO A 55 15.36 -7.33 -3.65
N LEU A 56 14.15 -7.63 -4.12
CA LEU A 56 12.88 -7.05 -3.64
C LEU A 56 12.24 -7.84 -2.49
N ALA A 57 12.91 -8.86 -1.95
CA ALA A 57 12.48 -9.43 -0.68
C ALA A 57 12.38 -8.32 0.38
N LEU A 58 11.53 -8.50 1.39
CA LEU A 58 11.47 -7.65 2.58
C LEU A 58 12.56 -8.05 3.56
N VAL A 59 12.72 -9.37 3.74
CA VAL A 59 13.69 -9.99 4.63
C VAL A 59 14.29 -11.18 3.93
N SER A 60 15.60 -11.37 4.09
CA SER A 60 16.28 -12.59 3.64
C SER A 60 17.13 -13.15 4.78
N PHE A 61 17.20 -14.46 4.89
CA PHE A 61 17.95 -15.17 5.91
C PHE A 61 18.24 -16.59 5.44
N ASP A 62 19.19 -17.27 6.05
CA ASP A 62 19.61 -18.62 5.74
C ASP A 62 19.04 -19.58 6.79
N GLY A 63 18.70 -20.81 6.40
CA GLY A 63 18.08 -21.75 7.34
C GLY A 63 17.92 -23.18 6.82
N ILE A 64 17.16 -23.97 7.57
CA ILE A 64 16.67 -25.32 7.23
C ILE A 64 17.75 -26.41 7.18
N ILE A 65 18.74 -26.33 6.29
CA ILE A 65 19.76 -27.39 6.12
C ILE A 65 21.12 -26.85 6.58
N PRO A 66 21.71 -27.33 7.68
CA PRO A 66 23.08 -26.98 8.05
C PRO A 66 24.07 -27.62 7.08
N ASN A 67 25.21 -26.97 6.83
CA ASN A 67 26.30 -27.60 6.10
C ASN A 67 26.96 -28.73 6.93
N ASN A 68 27.84 -29.52 6.32
CA ASN A 68 28.51 -30.65 6.98
C ASN A 68 29.26 -30.27 8.27
N ASP A 69 29.86 -29.08 8.30
CA ASP A 69 30.60 -28.58 9.47
C ASP A 69 29.72 -27.74 10.42
N SER A 70 28.40 -27.68 10.16
CA SER A 70 27.41 -26.85 10.85
C SER A 70 27.81 -25.38 11.04
N SER A 71 28.59 -24.81 10.11
CA SER A 71 29.03 -23.41 10.17
C SER A 71 28.05 -22.43 9.54
N HIS A 72 27.22 -22.89 8.63
CA HIS A 72 26.20 -22.08 7.96
C HIS A 72 25.07 -22.94 7.42
N PHE A 73 23.96 -22.30 7.06
CA PHE A 73 22.84 -22.95 6.40
C PHE A 73 22.95 -22.89 4.86
N LEU A 74 22.45 -23.92 4.19
CA LEU A 74 22.54 -24.12 2.73
C LEU A 74 21.31 -23.60 1.96
N VAL A 75 20.22 -23.25 2.67
CA VAL A 75 18.98 -22.75 2.06
C VAL A 75 18.83 -21.26 2.36
N HIS A 76 18.75 -20.45 1.30
CA HIS A 76 18.49 -19.02 1.37
C HIS A 76 16.98 -18.75 1.28
N LEU A 77 16.42 -18.18 2.32
CA LEU A 77 15.00 -17.88 2.47
C LEU A 77 14.75 -16.39 2.20
N ASN A 78 13.68 -16.08 1.49
CA ASN A 78 13.32 -14.74 1.06
C ASN A 78 11.82 -14.50 1.32
N TRP A 79 11.52 -13.60 2.25
CA TRP A 79 10.14 -13.22 2.56
C TRP A 79 9.72 -12.01 1.73
N TYR A 80 8.62 -12.13 0.98
CA TYR A 80 8.05 -11.08 0.14
C TYR A 80 6.70 -10.61 0.69
N ALA A 81 6.18 -9.52 0.12
CA ALA A 81 4.85 -9.02 0.45
C ALA A 81 3.72 -10.01 0.12
N SER A 82 3.87 -10.78 -0.97
CA SER A 82 2.83 -11.68 -1.49
C SER A 82 3.19 -13.15 -1.45
N SER A 83 4.42 -13.49 -1.06
CA SER A 83 4.93 -14.85 -1.10
C SER A 83 6.09 -15.11 -0.15
N PHE A 84 6.49 -16.37 -0.06
CA PHE A 84 7.73 -16.80 0.58
C PHE A 84 8.50 -17.67 -0.42
N GLY A 85 9.73 -17.26 -0.74
CA GLY A 85 10.58 -17.92 -1.73
C GLY A 85 11.87 -18.44 -1.09
N TRP A 86 12.46 -19.46 -1.71
CA TRP A 86 13.67 -20.08 -1.19
C TRP A 86 14.59 -20.55 -2.32
N GLU A 87 15.90 -20.59 -2.07
CA GLU A 87 16.93 -21.08 -2.99
C GLU A 87 17.89 -22.02 -2.23
N HIS A 88 18.17 -23.19 -2.78
CA HIS A 88 19.20 -24.12 -2.33
C HIS A 88 20.19 -24.40 -3.49
N PRO A 89 21.19 -23.50 -3.70
CA PRO A 89 22.03 -23.53 -4.90
C PRO A 89 22.84 -24.83 -5.07
N THR A 90 23.20 -25.46 -3.95
CA THR A 90 24.02 -26.67 -3.86
C THR A 90 23.20 -27.96 -3.73
N ALA A 91 21.87 -27.91 -3.97
CA ALA A 91 21.01 -29.07 -3.82
C ALA A 91 21.51 -30.25 -4.70
N PRO A 92 21.52 -31.48 -4.15
CA PRO A 92 21.80 -32.71 -4.91
C PRO A 92 20.92 -32.85 -6.17
N LYS A 93 21.42 -33.62 -7.15
CA LYS A 93 20.64 -33.93 -8.36
C LYS A 93 19.30 -34.58 -7.99
N GLY A 94 18.22 -34.07 -8.58
CA GLY A 94 16.86 -34.57 -8.34
C GLY A 94 16.09 -33.87 -7.21
N LEU A 95 16.69 -32.88 -6.54
CA LEU A 95 16.00 -31.99 -5.60
C LEU A 95 15.78 -30.60 -6.22
N PRO A 96 14.68 -29.91 -5.86
CA PRO A 96 14.45 -28.54 -6.29
C PRO A 96 15.55 -27.61 -5.72
N LYS A 97 16.10 -26.75 -6.58
CA LYS A 97 17.10 -25.74 -6.21
C LYS A 97 16.48 -24.39 -5.84
N VAL A 98 15.20 -24.20 -6.14
CA VAL A 98 14.45 -22.97 -5.86
C VAL A 98 12.98 -23.32 -5.75
N GLY A 99 12.24 -22.57 -4.95
CA GLY A 99 10.79 -22.74 -4.84
C GLY A 99 10.10 -21.53 -4.25
N ILE A 100 8.77 -21.53 -4.34
CA ILE A 100 7.87 -20.53 -3.76
C ILE A 100 6.75 -21.31 -3.07
N THR A 101 6.64 -21.19 -1.74
CA THR A 101 5.70 -22.02 -0.97
C THR A 101 4.27 -21.51 -1.02
N SER A 102 4.09 -20.20 -1.08
CA SER A 102 2.76 -19.59 -1.18
C SER A 102 2.79 -18.33 -2.03
N SER A 103 1.77 -18.11 -2.87
CA SER A 103 1.56 -16.85 -3.59
C SER A 103 0.10 -16.41 -3.47
N GLY A 104 -0.15 -15.12 -3.21
CA GLY A 104 -1.51 -14.55 -3.18
C GLY A 104 -2.03 -14.20 -1.78
N LEU A 105 -3.33 -14.38 -1.53
CA LEU A 105 -3.98 -13.99 -0.26
C LEU A 105 -3.63 -14.96 0.88
N ARG A 106 -2.79 -14.49 1.81
CA ARG A 106 -2.13 -15.27 2.86
C ARG A 106 -2.94 -15.39 4.17
N TYR A 107 -4.26 -15.64 4.12
CA TYR A 107 -5.15 -15.56 5.30
C TYR A 107 -4.75 -16.49 6.46
N HIS A 108 -4.23 -17.69 6.14
CA HIS A 108 -3.78 -18.70 7.10
C HIS A 108 -2.31 -19.11 6.97
N SER A 109 -1.57 -18.52 6.03
CA SER A 109 -0.16 -18.86 5.89
C SER A 109 0.64 -18.05 6.92
N ASN A 110 1.02 -18.72 8.00
CA ASN A 110 2.12 -18.28 8.82
C ASN A 110 3.44 -18.74 8.18
N ILE A 111 4.54 -18.12 8.59
CA ILE A 111 5.88 -18.52 8.14
C ILE A 111 6.20 -19.98 8.46
N VAL A 112 5.61 -20.54 9.52
CA VAL A 112 5.83 -21.93 9.95
C VAL A 112 5.36 -22.91 8.88
N ASN A 113 4.16 -22.68 8.33
CA ASN A 113 3.62 -23.48 7.25
C ASN A 113 4.49 -23.39 5.98
N ASP A 114 5.03 -22.20 5.67
CA ASP A 114 6.01 -22.08 4.58
C ASP A 114 7.23 -22.94 4.86
N LEU A 115 7.85 -22.82 6.04
CA LEU A 115 9.06 -23.59 6.39
C LEU A 115 8.82 -25.11 6.35
N HIS A 116 7.65 -25.58 6.80
CA HIS A 116 7.26 -27.00 6.70
C HIS A 116 7.09 -27.46 5.25
N GLN A 117 6.50 -26.60 4.40
CA GLN A 117 6.38 -26.89 2.98
C GLN A 117 7.76 -26.96 2.31
N ILE A 118 8.68 -26.04 2.62
CA ILE A 118 10.06 -26.09 2.12
C ILE A 118 10.74 -27.38 2.56
N ALA A 119 10.62 -27.77 3.83
CA ALA A 119 11.20 -29.01 4.33
C ALA A 119 10.65 -30.25 3.61
N THR A 120 9.36 -30.24 3.29
CA THR A 120 8.70 -31.29 2.52
C THR A 120 9.20 -31.33 1.07
N GLU A 121 9.34 -30.17 0.41
CA GLU A 121 9.87 -30.04 -0.96
C GLU A 121 11.34 -30.49 -1.04
N LEU A 122 12.12 -30.21 0.01
CA LEU A 122 13.51 -30.66 0.17
C LEU A 122 13.63 -32.12 0.64
N ARG A 123 12.51 -32.82 0.86
CA ARG A 123 12.43 -34.22 1.31
C ARG A 123 13.20 -34.50 2.60
N LEU A 124 13.14 -33.56 3.55
CA LEU A 124 13.71 -33.77 4.88
C LEU A 124 12.88 -34.80 5.68
N PRO A 125 13.53 -35.67 6.48
CA PRO A 125 12.83 -36.61 7.34
C PRO A 125 11.84 -35.89 8.27
N VAL A 126 10.64 -36.44 8.45
CA VAL A 126 9.53 -35.73 9.14
C VAL A 126 9.85 -35.38 10.59
N ASP A 127 10.58 -36.26 11.28
CA ASP A 127 11.11 -36.11 12.63
C ASP A 127 12.08 -34.92 12.79
N THR A 128 12.62 -34.40 11.69
CA THR A 128 13.57 -33.28 11.72
C THR A 128 12.89 -31.91 11.70
N TRP A 129 11.64 -31.79 11.24
CA TRP A 129 10.96 -30.49 11.11
C TRP A 129 9.59 -30.44 11.77
N ASN A 130 8.91 -31.58 11.95
CA ASN A 130 7.63 -31.65 12.67
C ASN A 130 7.89 -31.84 14.18
N CYS A 131 8.56 -30.86 14.79
CA CYS A 131 8.97 -30.94 16.19
C CYS A 131 7.76 -30.89 17.12
N PRO A 132 7.71 -31.72 18.18
CA PRO A 132 6.67 -31.62 19.20
C PRO A 132 6.75 -30.28 19.95
N LYS A 133 5.68 -29.88 20.65
CA LYS A 133 5.71 -28.65 21.45
C LYS A 133 6.81 -28.75 22.53
N PRO A 134 7.45 -27.63 22.92
CA PRO A 134 8.43 -27.67 24.01
C PRO A 134 7.78 -28.19 25.30
N GLY A 135 8.40 -29.18 25.92
CA GLY A 135 7.92 -29.80 27.15
C GLY A 135 9.04 -30.51 27.91
N PRO A 136 8.88 -30.76 29.22
CA PRO A 136 9.93 -31.34 30.07
C PRO A 136 10.30 -32.80 29.72
N TYR A 137 9.47 -33.49 28.93
CA TYR A 137 9.64 -34.89 28.55
C TYR A 137 9.64 -35.10 27.03
N GLU A 138 9.81 -34.03 26.26
CA GLU A 138 9.76 -34.08 24.80
C GLU A 138 11.18 -34.04 24.25
N ASP A 139 11.49 -34.95 23.32
CA ASP A 139 12.81 -35.03 22.71
C ASP A 139 13.14 -33.73 21.92
N PRO A 140 14.44 -33.38 21.82
CA PRO A 140 14.88 -32.28 20.96
C PRO A 140 14.59 -32.61 19.50
N CYS A 141 14.30 -31.59 18.70
CA CYS A 141 14.07 -31.77 17.28
C CYS A 141 15.36 -32.17 16.55
N GLY A 142 15.25 -33.06 15.57
CA GLY A 142 16.41 -33.58 14.82
C GLY A 142 17.14 -32.52 13.98
N ASN A 143 16.56 -31.33 13.80
CA ASN A 143 17.16 -30.23 13.06
C ASN A 143 17.36 -29.00 13.93
N LEU A 144 18.60 -28.49 13.97
CA LEU A 144 19.00 -27.32 14.73
C LEU A 144 18.17 -26.06 14.41
N PHE A 145 17.83 -25.85 13.13
CA PHE A 145 17.01 -24.71 12.71
C PHE A 145 15.58 -24.84 13.24
N PHE A 146 14.92 -25.99 13.07
CA PHE A 146 13.56 -26.17 13.54
C PHE A 146 13.46 -26.20 15.07
N GLU A 147 14.49 -26.68 15.77
CA GLU A 147 14.60 -26.59 17.23
C GLU A 147 14.65 -25.13 17.71
N ALA A 148 15.45 -24.28 17.06
CA ALA A 148 15.51 -22.85 17.40
C ALA A 148 14.16 -22.14 17.23
N TRP A 149 13.35 -22.57 16.25
CA TRP A 149 12.02 -22.02 15.96
C TRP A 149 10.88 -22.68 16.76
N ARG A 150 11.14 -23.79 17.45
CA ARG A 150 10.14 -24.70 18.04
C ARG A 150 9.10 -24.01 18.92
N SER A 151 9.54 -23.10 19.78
CA SER A 151 8.63 -22.38 20.70
C SER A 151 7.61 -21.49 19.98
N TYR A 152 8.01 -20.90 18.84
CA TYR A 152 7.14 -20.07 18.02
C TYR A 152 6.29 -20.90 17.05
N MET A 153 6.79 -22.05 16.61
CA MET A 153 5.97 -23.02 15.87
C MET A 153 4.81 -23.54 16.75
N ALA A 154 5.09 -23.85 18.02
CA ALA A 154 4.12 -24.33 18.98
C ALA A 154 3.05 -23.29 19.37
N SER A 155 3.37 -21.99 19.30
CA SER A 155 2.48 -20.88 19.66
C SER A 155 1.62 -20.35 18.50
N GLY A 156 1.71 -20.98 17.32
CA GLY A 156 0.92 -20.59 16.13
C GLY A 156 1.64 -19.67 15.15
N GLY A 157 2.93 -19.40 15.36
CA GLY A 157 3.80 -18.63 14.47
C GLY A 157 4.26 -17.30 15.05
N LEU A 158 4.98 -16.52 14.23
CA LEU A 158 5.39 -15.18 14.59
C LEU A 158 4.17 -14.24 14.67
N PRO A 159 4.17 -13.24 15.58
CA PRO A 159 3.14 -12.19 15.62
C PRO A 159 3.35 -11.16 14.49
N ILE A 160 3.66 -11.64 13.29
CA ILE A 160 3.88 -10.87 12.07
C ILE A 160 2.78 -11.26 11.10
N SER A 161 1.93 -10.30 10.78
CA SER A 161 0.75 -10.55 9.97
C SER A 161 1.04 -10.32 8.49
N SER A 162 1.52 -11.36 7.80
CA SER A 162 1.82 -11.28 6.36
C SER A 162 0.59 -10.92 5.52
N TRP A 163 -0.63 -11.30 5.95
CA TRP A 163 -1.85 -10.93 5.24
C TRP A 163 -2.17 -9.43 5.32
N VAL A 164 -1.80 -8.75 6.41
CA VAL A 164 -2.03 -7.30 6.53
C VAL A 164 -1.06 -6.53 5.62
N VAL A 165 0.20 -6.99 5.49
CA VAL A 165 1.14 -6.44 4.49
C VAL A 165 0.53 -6.54 3.09
N TRP A 166 -0.02 -7.71 2.74
CA TRP A 166 -0.68 -7.92 1.46
C TRP A 166 -1.89 -7.01 1.26
N ILE A 167 -2.82 -6.95 2.23
CA ILE A 167 -4.06 -6.15 2.12
C ILE A 167 -3.75 -4.65 2.01
N THR A 168 -2.77 -4.14 2.75
CA THR A 168 -2.40 -2.72 2.70
C THR A 168 -1.82 -2.35 1.33
N ILE A 169 -0.99 -3.21 0.73
CA ILE A 169 -0.47 -3.03 -0.63
C ILE A 169 -1.60 -3.09 -1.67
N VAL A 170 -2.51 -4.06 -1.57
CA VAL A 170 -3.66 -4.16 -2.51
C VAL A 170 -4.57 -2.95 -2.38
N ALA A 171 -4.86 -2.48 -1.17
CA ALA A 171 -5.66 -1.28 -0.96
C ALA A 171 -5.00 -0.04 -1.58
N ALA A 172 -3.67 0.10 -1.46
CA ALA A 172 -2.91 1.16 -2.12
C ALA A 172 -3.03 1.07 -3.65
N LEU A 173 -2.85 -0.12 -4.24
CA LEU A 173 -3.02 -0.34 -5.68
C LEU A 173 -4.43 0.01 -6.16
N VAL A 174 -5.46 -0.49 -5.49
CA VAL A 174 -6.87 -0.23 -5.84
C VAL A 174 -7.15 1.27 -5.80
N LEU A 175 -6.79 1.96 -4.73
CA LEU A 175 -7.01 3.40 -4.61
C LEU A 175 -6.22 4.17 -5.66
N GLY A 176 -4.95 3.82 -5.88
CA GLY A 176 -4.11 4.47 -6.89
C GLY A 176 -4.63 4.32 -8.32
N THR A 177 -5.13 3.14 -8.68
CA THR A 177 -5.78 2.89 -9.97
C THR A 177 -7.12 3.62 -10.07
N MET A 178 -7.90 3.65 -8.99
CA MET A 178 -9.16 4.41 -8.94
C MET A 178 -8.92 5.91 -9.15
N ASP A 179 -7.83 6.49 -8.65
CA ASP A 179 -7.50 7.90 -8.90
C ASP A 179 -7.33 8.17 -10.39
N ILE A 180 -6.56 7.34 -11.10
CA ILE A 180 -6.34 7.46 -12.54
C ILE A 180 -7.66 7.34 -13.30
N PHE A 181 -8.49 6.35 -12.94
CA PHE A 181 -9.79 6.15 -13.56
C PHE A 181 -10.76 7.31 -13.29
N ARG A 182 -10.75 7.88 -12.09
CA ARG A 182 -11.55 9.07 -11.73
C ARG A 182 -11.15 10.27 -12.57
N GLU A 183 -9.85 10.54 -12.74
CA GLU A 183 -9.40 11.66 -13.56
C GLU A 183 -9.77 11.49 -15.04
N TRP A 184 -9.88 10.25 -15.53
CA TRP A 184 -10.44 9.97 -16.85
C TRP A 184 -11.97 10.18 -16.90
N ILE A 185 -12.71 9.83 -15.84
CA ILE A 185 -14.16 9.98 -15.80
C ILE A 185 -14.59 11.46 -15.70
N ILE A 186 -13.93 12.28 -14.88
CA ILE A 186 -14.38 13.66 -14.60
C ILE A 186 -14.66 14.47 -15.88
N PRO A 187 -13.77 14.52 -16.89
CA PRO A 187 -14.04 15.26 -18.13
C PRO A 187 -15.04 14.56 -19.07
N ASN A 188 -15.15 13.23 -19.03
CA ASN A 188 -15.90 12.46 -20.03
C ASN A 188 -17.33 12.10 -19.60
N ARG A 189 -17.52 11.70 -18.34
CA ARG A 189 -18.78 11.18 -17.77
C ARG A 189 -18.90 11.52 -16.27
N PRO A 190 -18.88 12.79 -15.85
CA PRO A 190 -18.81 13.19 -14.44
C PRO A 190 -19.94 12.61 -13.56
N HIS A 191 -21.14 12.40 -14.12
CA HIS A 191 -22.27 11.81 -13.40
C HIS A 191 -22.04 10.36 -12.92
N TRP A 192 -21.04 9.64 -13.45
CA TRP A 192 -20.67 8.29 -12.98
C TRP A 192 -20.04 8.32 -11.60
N LEU A 193 -19.47 9.46 -11.19
CA LEU A 193 -18.88 9.66 -9.87
C LEU A 193 -19.90 10.05 -8.81
N LYS A 194 -21.21 9.93 -9.08
CA LYS A 194 -22.26 10.19 -8.09
C LYS A 194 -22.14 9.26 -6.88
N CYS A 195 -22.27 9.82 -5.68
CA CYS A 195 -22.29 9.04 -4.46
C CYS A 195 -23.50 8.10 -4.42
N ARG A 196 -23.25 6.78 -4.29
CA ARG A 196 -24.27 5.73 -4.17
C ARG A 196 -24.34 5.10 -2.77
N CYS A 197 -23.58 5.61 -1.81
CA CYS A 197 -23.56 5.08 -0.46
C CYS A 197 -24.93 5.21 0.22
N ILE A 198 -25.47 4.09 0.70
CA ILE A 198 -26.71 4.04 1.50
C ILE A 198 -26.40 4.50 2.92
N ILE A 199 -25.33 3.96 3.52
CA ILE A 199 -24.83 4.30 4.85
C ILE A 199 -23.64 5.27 4.71
N GLY A 200 -23.51 6.24 5.61
CA GLY A 200 -22.37 7.16 5.59
C GLY A 200 -22.40 8.20 4.47
N LYS A 201 -23.56 8.41 3.81
CA LYS A 201 -23.73 9.38 2.71
C LYS A 201 -23.25 10.79 3.09
N ARG A 202 -23.31 11.19 4.37
CA ARG A 202 -22.78 12.47 4.85
C ARG A 202 -21.27 12.63 4.60
N TRP A 203 -20.50 11.57 4.83
CA TRP A 203 -19.04 11.54 4.77
C TRP A 203 -18.48 11.22 3.39
N CYS A 204 -19.33 10.75 2.48
CA CYS A 204 -18.98 10.48 1.09
C CYS A 204 -18.43 11.75 0.41
N PRO A 205 -17.17 11.74 -0.08
CA PRO A 205 -16.58 12.90 -0.73
C PRO A 205 -17.13 13.12 -2.15
N LEU A 206 -17.79 12.11 -2.72
CA LEU A 206 -18.39 12.15 -4.04
C LEU A 206 -19.65 13.03 -4.09
N PRO A 207 -19.97 13.63 -5.26
CA PRO A 207 -21.11 14.50 -5.42
C PRO A 207 -22.45 13.79 -5.19
N LYS A 208 -23.40 14.49 -4.55
CA LYS A 208 -24.72 13.94 -4.13
C LYS A 208 -25.89 14.49 -4.96
N ALA A 209 -25.60 15.36 -5.92
CA ALA A 209 -26.55 16.11 -6.72
C ALA A 209 -27.21 15.26 -7.83
N SER A 210 -28.18 15.85 -8.53
CA SER A 210 -28.78 15.30 -9.75
C SER A 210 -27.74 15.14 -10.87
N LYS A 211 -28.07 14.43 -11.95
CA LYS A 211 -27.10 14.21 -13.03
C LYS A 211 -26.77 15.53 -13.73
N GLU A 212 -27.80 16.33 -13.94
CA GLU A 212 -27.79 17.63 -14.60
C GLU A 212 -26.94 18.63 -13.81
N GLU A 213 -27.09 18.65 -12.47
CA GLU A 213 -26.27 19.50 -11.60
C GLU A 213 -24.79 19.08 -11.63
N ILE A 214 -24.49 17.78 -11.62
CA ILE A 214 -23.10 17.27 -11.62
C ILE A 214 -22.36 17.65 -12.91
N GLU A 215 -23.05 17.62 -14.04
CA GLU A 215 -22.47 18.01 -15.34
C GLU A 215 -22.17 19.52 -15.41
N GLN A 216 -22.82 20.34 -14.58
CA GLN A 216 -22.61 21.78 -14.48
C GLN A 216 -21.62 22.18 -13.39
N PHE A 217 -20.99 21.23 -12.70
CA PHE A 217 -20.07 21.54 -11.61
C PHE A 217 -18.78 22.22 -12.09
N ASP A 218 -18.48 23.36 -11.48
CA ASP A 218 -17.21 24.06 -11.65
C ASP A 218 -16.01 23.22 -11.19
N ASP A 219 -14.84 23.54 -11.74
CA ASP A 219 -13.53 22.98 -11.36
C ASP A 219 -13.28 23.01 -9.84
N TYR A 220 -13.74 24.05 -9.14
CA TYR A 220 -13.58 24.15 -7.68
C TYR A 220 -14.26 23.02 -6.92
N VAL A 221 -15.45 22.60 -7.35
CA VAL A 221 -16.20 21.52 -6.70
C VAL A 221 -15.48 20.20 -6.95
N TRP A 222 -15.05 19.96 -8.19
CA TRP A 222 -14.27 18.78 -8.53
C TRP A 222 -12.92 18.72 -7.81
N ASP A 223 -12.20 19.83 -7.69
CA ASP A 223 -10.92 19.89 -6.98
C ASP A 223 -11.07 19.57 -5.50
N LYS A 224 -12.22 19.88 -4.88
CA LYS A 224 -12.53 19.46 -3.51
C LYS A 224 -12.71 17.94 -3.42
N VAL A 225 -13.39 17.33 -4.40
CA VAL A 225 -13.54 15.86 -4.50
C VAL A 225 -12.17 15.21 -4.71
N ARG A 226 -11.35 15.76 -5.62
CA ARG A 226 -9.95 15.35 -5.87
C ARG A 226 -9.16 15.33 -4.58
N LEU A 227 -9.14 16.43 -3.84
CA LEU A 227 -8.37 16.55 -2.61
C LEU A 227 -8.69 15.41 -1.62
N ALA A 228 -9.96 15.02 -1.50
CA ALA A 228 -10.37 13.96 -0.60
C ALA A 228 -9.83 12.58 -1.04
N TYR A 229 -10.01 12.18 -2.30
CA TYR A 229 -9.56 10.85 -2.73
C TYR A 229 -8.05 10.76 -2.94
N TRP A 230 -7.38 11.83 -3.40
CA TRP A 230 -5.93 11.88 -3.49
C TRP A 230 -5.28 11.85 -2.10
N GLY A 231 -5.85 12.55 -1.12
CA GLY A 231 -5.40 12.48 0.27
C GLY A 231 -5.59 11.10 0.88
N LEU A 232 -6.74 10.45 0.63
CA LEU A 232 -7.01 9.09 1.07
C LEU A 232 -6.05 8.09 0.42
N SER A 233 -5.80 8.19 -0.89
CA SER A 233 -4.83 7.34 -1.58
C SER A 233 -3.44 7.51 -0.99
N ALA A 234 -2.96 8.74 -0.80
CA ALA A 234 -1.66 8.99 -0.19
C ALA A 234 -1.53 8.36 1.21
N ALA A 235 -2.58 8.45 2.04
CA ALA A 235 -2.60 7.80 3.35
C ALA A 235 -2.43 6.28 3.26
N TYR A 236 -3.12 5.61 2.33
CA TYR A 236 -3.00 4.16 2.15
C TYR A 236 -1.64 3.72 1.60
N PHE A 237 -1.03 4.51 0.72
CA PHE A 237 0.37 4.27 0.31
C PHE A 237 1.33 4.40 1.51
N GLY A 238 1.10 5.39 2.39
CA GLY A 238 1.87 5.56 3.62
C GLY A 238 1.68 4.41 4.60
N ILE A 239 0.45 3.90 4.75
CA ILE A 239 0.15 2.70 5.55
C ILE A 239 0.88 1.49 4.98
N ALA A 240 0.83 1.26 3.67
CA ALA A 240 1.54 0.14 3.03
C ALA A 240 3.06 0.21 3.25
N ALA A 241 3.67 1.38 3.05
CA ALA A 241 5.10 1.59 3.28
C ALA A 241 5.49 1.42 4.76
N GLY A 242 4.74 2.04 5.67
CA GLY A 242 4.98 1.99 7.11
C GLY A 242 4.79 0.58 7.68
N TYR A 243 3.69 -0.09 7.32
CA TYR A 243 3.41 -1.44 7.81
C TYR A 243 4.44 -2.45 7.30
N THR A 244 4.85 -2.35 6.04
CA THR A 244 5.92 -3.19 5.47
C THR A 244 7.24 -2.99 6.22
N CYS A 245 7.63 -1.73 6.47
CA CYS A 245 8.83 -1.40 7.24
C CYS A 245 8.79 -1.93 8.68
N LEU A 246 7.66 -1.75 9.38
CA LEU A 246 7.51 -2.26 10.75
C LEU A 246 7.64 -3.78 10.80
N ASN A 247 6.99 -4.50 9.89
CA ASN A 247 7.08 -5.96 9.88
C ASN A 247 8.47 -6.45 9.50
N SER A 248 9.17 -5.84 8.54
CA SER A 248 10.54 -6.26 8.19
C SER A 248 11.52 -6.06 9.35
N VAL A 249 11.40 -4.95 10.09
CA VAL A 249 12.17 -4.68 11.30
C VAL A 249 11.87 -5.72 12.37
N SER A 250 10.58 -5.93 12.67
CA SER A 250 10.17 -6.91 13.68
C SER A 250 10.63 -8.31 13.33
N PHE A 251 10.52 -8.72 12.07
CA PHE A 251 10.97 -10.03 11.61
C PHE A 251 12.47 -10.23 11.85
N VAL A 252 13.32 -9.28 11.46
CA VAL A 252 14.76 -9.42 11.68
C VAL A 252 15.12 -9.43 13.17
N ARG A 253 14.37 -8.72 14.02
CA ARG A 253 14.52 -8.86 15.48
C ARG A 253 14.18 -10.26 15.97
N TYR A 254 13.11 -10.87 15.45
CA TYR A 254 12.78 -12.26 15.77
C TYR A 254 13.85 -13.23 15.28
N LEU A 255 14.45 -13.00 14.11
CA LEU A 255 15.59 -13.79 13.65
C LEU A 255 16.76 -13.72 14.64
N GLY A 256 17.06 -12.55 15.20
CA GLY A 256 18.07 -12.42 16.26
C GLY A 256 17.76 -13.29 17.49
N TYR A 257 16.50 -13.31 17.96
CA TYR A 257 16.10 -14.20 19.05
C TYR A 257 16.23 -15.69 18.72
N PHE A 258 16.03 -16.06 17.45
CA PHE A 258 16.24 -17.44 17.01
C PHE A 258 17.74 -17.78 16.91
N GLU A 259 18.58 -16.83 16.49
CA GLU A 259 20.04 -17.01 16.45
C GLU A 259 20.62 -17.27 17.83
N GLU A 260 20.13 -16.61 18.89
CA GLU A 260 20.54 -16.86 20.28
C GLU A 260 20.29 -18.30 20.76
N ARG A 261 19.42 -19.06 20.07
CA ARG A 261 19.11 -20.47 20.38
C ARG A 261 19.90 -21.46 19.54
N LEU A 262 20.67 -20.98 18.57
CA LEU A 262 21.51 -21.82 17.74
C LEU A 262 22.85 -22.11 18.43
N PRO A 263 23.51 -23.24 18.11
CA PRO A 263 24.87 -23.50 18.58
C PRO A 263 25.87 -22.40 18.18
N ASP A 264 26.93 -22.25 18.96
CA ASP A 264 27.99 -21.27 18.65
C ASP A 264 28.60 -21.54 17.26
N GLY A 265 28.68 -20.49 16.44
CA GLY A 265 29.32 -20.54 15.12
C GLY A 265 28.38 -20.77 13.94
N ILE A 266 27.08 -20.98 14.15
CA ILE A 266 26.07 -21.01 13.07
C ILE A 266 25.17 -19.78 13.15
N SER A 267 24.90 -19.15 11.99
CA SER A 267 24.06 -17.96 11.89
C SER A 267 23.07 -18.08 10.74
N MET A 268 21.89 -17.50 10.93
CA MET A 268 20.88 -17.34 9.88
C MET A 268 21.10 -16.09 9.04
N HIS A 269 22.07 -15.23 9.37
CA HIS A 269 22.42 -14.03 8.61
C HIS A 269 21.18 -13.17 8.25
N GLY A 270 20.28 -13.01 9.22
CA GLY A 270 19.01 -12.32 9.02
C GLY A 270 19.20 -10.85 8.65
N ARG A 271 18.75 -10.46 7.45
CA ARG A 271 18.89 -9.08 6.96
C ARG A 271 17.63 -8.54 6.32
N ARG A 272 17.40 -7.25 6.58
CA ARG A 272 16.40 -6.46 5.85
C ARG A 272 16.91 -6.16 4.45
N ARG A 273 16.01 -6.22 3.49
CA ARG A 273 16.28 -5.89 2.09
C ARG A 273 15.53 -4.59 1.78
N LEU A 274 16.29 -3.51 1.63
CA LEU A 274 15.72 -2.16 1.59
C LEU A 274 15.08 -1.80 0.25
N ALA A 275 15.35 -2.55 -0.83
CA ALA A 275 14.92 -2.14 -2.17
C ALA A 275 13.39 -2.01 -2.28
N SER A 276 12.64 -3.01 -1.82
CA SER A 276 11.17 -2.99 -1.78
C SER A 276 10.63 -1.85 -0.92
N GLU A 277 11.22 -1.63 0.26
CA GLU A 277 10.85 -0.51 1.14
C GLU A 277 11.08 0.85 0.49
N ILE A 278 12.23 1.03 -0.17
CA ILE A 278 12.56 2.26 -0.91
C ILE A 278 11.51 2.50 -2.00
N LEU A 279 11.14 1.48 -2.78
CA LEU A 279 10.11 1.62 -3.81
C LEU A 279 8.76 2.05 -3.21
N LEU A 280 8.34 1.47 -2.08
CA LEU A 280 7.10 1.85 -1.40
C LEU A 280 7.15 3.27 -0.84
N TRP A 281 8.27 3.68 -0.23
CA TRP A 281 8.44 5.04 0.30
C TRP A 281 8.52 6.09 -0.82
N VAL A 282 9.16 5.78 -1.94
CA VAL A 282 9.17 6.63 -3.14
C VAL A 282 7.76 6.77 -3.70
N ALA A 283 7.01 5.67 -3.83
CA ALA A 283 5.61 5.71 -4.27
C ALA A 283 4.74 6.54 -3.33
N PHE A 284 4.90 6.40 -2.01
CA PHE A 284 4.23 7.24 -1.03
C PHE A 284 4.60 8.73 -1.16
N GLY A 285 5.89 9.04 -1.35
CA GLY A 285 6.38 10.40 -1.56
C GLY A 285 5.74 11.04 -2.80
N ILE A 286 5.71 10.32 -3.92
CA ILE A 286 5.07 10.78 -5.17
C ILE A 286 3.56 10.97 -4.97
N LYS A 287 2.88 10.05 -4.27
CA LYS A 287 1.44 10.20 -3.96
C LYS A 287 1.15 11.38 -3.06
N THR A 288 1.99 11.62 -2.05
CA THR A 288 1.88 12.78 -1.18
C THR A 288 2.09 14.08 -1.95
N PHE A 289 3.08 14.11 -2.85
CA PHE A 289 3.29 15.22 -3.77
C PHE A 289 2.05 15.46 -4.66
N GLY A 290 1.46 14.41 -5.24
CA GLY A 290 0.22 14.52 -6.01
C GLY A 290 -0.96 15.09 -5.20
N ALA A 291 -1.12 14.65 -3.95
CA ALA A 291 -2.12 15.21 -3.04
C ALA A 291 -1.87 16.70 -2.73
N LEU A 292 -0.60 17.10 -2.56
CA LEU A 292 -0.21 18.51 -2.40
C LEU A 292 -0.49 19.31 -3.68
N CYS A 293 -0.21 18.77 -4.87
CA CYS A 293 -0.60 19.38 -6.15
C CYS A 293 -2.11 19.65 -6.21
N MET A 294 -2.94 18.69 -5.77
CA MET A 294 -4.39 18.88 -5.68
C MET A 294 -4.78 19.95 -4.65
N ALA A 295 -4.10 20.00 -3.51
CA ALA A 295 -4.35 21.03 -2.50
C ALA A 295 -4.01 22.44 -3.01
N VAL A 296 -2.90 22.57 -3.76
CA VAL A 296 -2.51 23.83 -4.41
C VAL A 296 -3.48 24.17 -5.54
N ARG A 297 -3.86 23.20 -6.38
CA ARG A 297 -4.86 23.35 -7.44
C ARG A 297 -6.19 23.82 -6.88
N TRP A 298 -6.67 23.22 -5.79
CA TRP A 298 -7.90 23.65 -5.10
C TRP A 298 -7.82 25.08 -4.55
N LYS A 299 -6.67 25.48 -4.00
CA LYS A 299 -6.43 26.89 -3.61
C LYS A 299 -6.39 27.82 -4.83
N LEU A 300 -5.91 27.34 -5.97
CA LEU A 300 -5.92 28.03 -7.25
C LEU A 300 -7.29 28.04 -7.95
N SER A 301 -8.22 27.17 -7.58
CA SER A 301 -9.59 27.21 -8.11
C SER A 301 -10.54 28.01 -7.22
N ARG A 302 -10.12 28.44 -6.02
CA ARG A 302 -10.89 29.43 -5.22
C ARG A 302 -11.13 30.68 -6.06
N ARG A 303 -12.40 30.88 -6.41
CA ARG A 303 -12.93 32.07 -7.09
C ARG A 303 -12.46 33.35 -6.37
N PRO A 304 -12.00 34.39 -7.09
CA PRO A 304 -12.26 35.76 -6.67
C PRO A 304 -13.79 35.98 -6.70
N GLN A 305 -14.31 36.81 -5.80
CA GLN A 305 -15.74 37.16 -5.60
C GLN A 305 -16.63 37.07 -6.86
N GLY A 306 -17.87 36.61 -6.70
CA GLY A 306 -18.89 36.69 -7.74
C GLY A 306 -19.60 35.36 -8.03
N TRP A 307 -20.53 34.99 -7.15
CA TRP A 307 -21.75 34.28 -7.57
C TRP A 307 -22.98 34.95 -6.96
N MET A 308 -22.81 35.58 -5.78
CA MET A 308 -23.80 36.50 -5.22
C MET A 308 -23.88 37.85 -5.95
N ASP A 309 -22.83 38.28 -6.67
CA ASP A 309 -22.86 39.56 -7.41
C ASP A 309 -23.50 39.45 -8.81
N GLY A 310 -23.71 38.22 -9.31
CA GLY A 310 -24.37 37.96 -10.60
C GLY A 310 -25.89 37.84 -10.48
N GLN A 311 -26.40 37.67 -9.27
CA GLN A 311 -27.80 37.91 -8.96
C GLN A 311 -27.94 39.40 -8.66
N ASN A 312 -28.01 40.20 -9.74
CA ASN A 312 -28.96 41.31 -9.73
C ASN A 312 -30.31 40.67 -9.41
N LEU A 313 -30.60 40.52 -8.11
CA LEU A 313 -31.96 40.54 -7.61
C LEU A 313 -32.49 41.85 -8.17
N GLY A 314 -33.19 41.72 -9.31
CA GLY A 314 -33.81 42.82 -9.99
C GLY A 314 -34.44 43.65 -8.90
N ARG A 315 -33.96 44.89 -8.80
CA ARG A 315 -34.62 46.03 -8.19
C ARG A 315 -36.04 45.60 -7.83
N ILE A 316 -36.25 45.22 -6.57
CA ILE A 316 -37.60 45.10 -6.05
C ILE A 316 -38.10 46.54 -6.14
N GLU A 317 -38.72 46.86 -7.27
CA GLU A 317 -39.47 48.07 -7.46
C GLU A 317 -40.56 47.97 -6.39
N ARG A 318 -40.29 48.60 -5.24
CA ARG A 318 -41.34 48.94 -4.31
C ARG A 318 -42.35 49.72 -5.15
N PRO A 319 -43.60 49.24 -5.28
CA PRO A 319 -44.61 50.04 -5.93
C PRO A 319 -44.67 51.36 -5.17
N LYS A 320 -44.49 52.48 -5.90
CA LYS A 320 -44.84 53.80 -5.38
C LYS A 320 -46.29 53.70 -4.90
N PRO A 321 -46.59 53.98 -3.63
CA PRO A 321 -47.98 54.18 -3.24
C PRO A 321 -48.46 55.43 -3.99
N ASN A 322 -49.46 55.24 -4.83
CA ASN A 322 -50.26 56.33 -5.37
C ASN A 322 -50.79 57.14 -4.18
N GLY A 323 -50.69 58.46 -4.29
CA GLY A 323 -50.91 59.38 -3.19
C GLY A 323 -52.36 59.50 -2.72
N ALA A 324 -52.48 60.36 -1.71
CA ALA A 324 -53.68 60.90 -1.07
C ALA A 324 -54.43 59.93 -0.15
N ASP A 325 -54.20 60.04 1.16
CA ASP A 325 -55.07 60.87 2.00
C ASP A 325 -54.48 61.08 3.39
N GLY A 326 -54.88 62.21 3.99
CA GLY A 326 -54.23 62.83 5.13
C GLY A 326 -54.36 62.09 6.46
N GLY A 327 -53.49 62.49 7.38
CA GLY A 327 -53.50 62.01 8.76
C GLY A 327 -52.31 62.53 9.54
N LYS A 328 -52.43 63.76 10.06
CA LYS A 328 -51.63 64.25 11.19
C LYS A 328 -51.62 63.20 12.30
N TYR A 329 -50.48 62.96 12.95
CA TYR A 329 -50.33 63.04 14.41
C TYR A 329 -48.84 63.19 14.76
N THR A 330 -48.57 64.29 15.46
CA THR A 330 -47.53 64.54 16.49
C THR A 330 -47.58 63.44 17.58
N ASP A 331 -46.56 63.02 18.31
CA ASP A 331 -45.23 63.55 18.71
C ASP A 331 -44.16 62.45 18.65
#